data_AF-A0A3L9HJC1-F1
#
_entry.id   AF-A0A3L9HJC1-F1
#
_cell.length_a   1.000
_cell.length_b   1.000
_cell.length_c   1.000
_cell.angle_alpha   90.00
_cell.angle_beta   90.00
_cell.angle_gamma   90.00
#
_symmetry.space_group_name_H-M   'P 1'
#
loop_
_entity.id
_entity.type
_entity.pdbx_description
1 polymer ?
#
loop_
_entity_poly.entity_id
_entity_poly.type
_entity_poly.pdbx_seq_one_letter_code
_entity_poly.pdbx_strand_id
1 'polypeptide(L)'
;VLSAYKDNAAVMEGSEVGRYFADHETGRYDFHQEPAHILMKVETHNHPTAISPWPGAATGSGGEIRDEGATGRGAKPKAGLVGFSVSNLRIPGFEQPWEEDFGKPERIVTALDIMTEGPLGGAAFNNEFGRPALNGYFRTYEEKVNSHNGEELRGYHKPIMLAGGIGNIR
;
A
#
# COMPACT_ATOMS: atom_id res chain seq x y z
N VAL A 1 0.42 -21.88 -10.61
CA VAL A 1 1.32 -20.70 -10.51
C VAL A 1 1.95 -20.49 -11.87
N LEU A 2 1.82 -19.30 -12.46
CA LEU A 2 2.29 -18.99 -13.82
C LEU A 2 3.62 -18.22 -13.80
N SER A 3 3.81 -17.33 -12.81
CA SER A 3 5.06 -16.60 -12.60
C SER A 3 5.36 -16.40 -11.10
N ALA A 4 6.61 -16.60 -10.72
CA ALA A 4 7.14 -16.30 -9.39
C ALA A 4 8.65 -16.01 -9.51
N TYR A 5 9.14 -15.00 -8.78
CA TYR A 5 10.56 -14.63 -8.66
C TYR A 5 11.29 -14.29 -9.98
N LYS A 6 10.55 -13.98 -11.05
CA LYS A 6 11.10 -13.69 -12.38
C LYS A 6 10.46 -12.49 -13.07
N ASP A 7 9.74 -11.68 -12.30
CA ASP A 7 9.02 -10.49 -12.75
C ASP A 7 8.75 -9.56 -11.55
N ASN A 8 8.18 -8.39 -11.81
CA ASN A 8 7.84 -7.41 -10.78
C ASN A 8 6.63 -7.80 -9.93
N ALA A 9 5.80 -8.75 -10.39
CA ALA A 9 4.68 -9.33 -9.64
C ALA A 9 4.61 -10.86 -9.83
N ALA A 10 4.00 -11.55 -8.86
CA ALA A 10 3.66 -12.96 -9.01
C ALA A 10 2.38 -13.11 -9.82
N VAL A 11 2.22 -14.21 -10.55
CA VAL A 11 1.03 -14.51 -11.36
C VAL A 11 0.50 -15.91 -11.05
N MET A 12 -0.80 -16.00 -10.80
CA MET A 12 -1.53 -17.26 -10.64
C MET A 12 -2.66 -17.39 -11.65
N GLU A 13 -3.15 -18.62 -11.82
CA GLU A 13 -4.32 -18.88 -12.66
C GLU A 13 -5.55 -18.14 -12.13
N GLY A 14 -6.44 -17.80 -13.05
CA GLY A 14 -7.66 -17.03 -12.76
C GLY A 14 -8.87 -17.77 -13.30
N SER A 15 -9.74 -17.09 -14.03
CA SER A 15 -10.94 -17.71 -14.61
C SER A 15 -11.16 -17.26 -16.04
N GLU A 16 -11.84 -18.09 -16.83
CA GLU A 16 -12.26 -17.74 -18.19
C GLU A 16 -13.53 -16.88 -18.14
N VAL A 17 -13.43 -15.63 -18.59
CA VAL A 17 -14.48 -14.61 -18.45
C VAL A 17 -14.49 -13.67 -19.65
N GLY A 18 -15.57 -12.91 -19.82
CA GLY A 18 -15.64 -11.84 -20.81
C GLY A 18 -14.81 -10.62 -20.38
N ARG A 19 -13.62 -10.44 -20.94
CA ARG A 19 -12.82 -9.22 -20.77
C ARG A 19 -13.41 -8.11 -21.65
N TYR A 20 -13.82 -7.00 -21.06
CA TYR A 20 -14.53 -5.92 -21.74
C TYR A 20 -13.60 -4.73 -22.02
N PHE A 21 -13.34 -4.45 -23.29
CA PHE A 21 -12.55 -3.29 -23.74
C PHE A 21 -12.88 -2.98 -25.20
N ALA A 22 -12.49 -1.79 -25.67
CA ALA A 22 -12.73 -1.36 -27.05
C ALA A 22 -11.73 -2.00 -28.01
N ASP A 23 -12.24 -2.52 -29.14
CA ASP A 23 -11.41 -3.00 -30.24
C ASP A 23 -10.62 -1.85 -30.91
N HIS A 24 -9.40 -2.16 -31.38
CA HIS A 24 -8.48 -1.16 -31.93
C HIS A 24 -8.92 -0.63 -33.30
N GLU A 25 -9.53 -1.47 -34.14
CA GLU A 25 -9.93 -1.07 -35.49
C GLU A 25 -11.27 -0.32 -35.49
N THR A 26 -12.22 -0.75 -34.66
CA THR A 26 -13.59 -0.26 -34.66
C THR A 26 -13.92 0.74 -33.55
N GLY A 27 -13.14 0.76 -32.46
CA GLY A 27 -13.43 1.56 -31.27
C GLY A 27 -14.68 1.10 -30.50
N ARG A 28 -15.30 -0.02 -30.89
CA ARG A 28 -16.50 -0.55 -30.25
C ARG A 28 -16.12 -1.41 -29.05
N TYR A 29 -16.81 -1.24 -27.94
CA TYR A 29 -16.66 -2.10 -26.78
C TYR A 29 -17.37 -3.43 -26.98
N ASP A 30 -16.67 -4.53 -26.72
CA ASP A 30 -17.19 -5.90 -26.78
C ASP A 30 -16.58 -6.76 -25.67
N PHE A 31 -17.25 -7.88 -25.36
CA PHE A 31 -16.71 -8.91 -24.47
C PHE A 31 -15.82 -9.87 -25.24
N HIS A 32 -14.66 -10.18 -24.70
CA HIS A 32 -13.72 -11.17 -25.22
C HIS A 32 -13.62 -12.32 -24.22
N GLN A 33 -14.16 -13.49 -24.57
CA GLN A 33 -14.11 -14.66 -23.70
C GLN A 33 -12.70 -15.23 -23.70
N GLU A 34 -11.97 -15.05 -22.60
CA GLU A 34 -10.57 -15.46 -22.45
C GLU A 34 -10.19 -15.63 -20.97
N PRO A 35 -9.07 -16.32 -20.65
CA PRO A 35 -8.54 -16.34 -19.30
C PRO A 35 -8.17 -14.93 -18.80
N ALA A 36 -8.71 -14.55 -17.64
CA ALA A 36 -8.26 -13.40 -16.88
C ALA A 36 -7.46 -13.90 -15.67
N HIS A 37 -6.16 -14.15 -15.88
CA HIS A 37 -5.23 -14.54 -14.83
C HIS A 37 -4.99 -13.40 -13.84
N ILE A 38 -4.50 -13.73 -12.65
CA ILE A 38 -4.39 -12.79 -11.53
C ILE A 38 -2.92 -12.54 -11.22
N LEU A 39 -2.51 -11.27 -11.24
CA LEU A 39 -1.22 -10.84 -10.70
C LEU A 39 -1.39 -10.28 -9.28
N MET A 40 -0.33 -10.31 -8.48
CA MET A 40 -0.30 -9.74 -7.13
C MET A 40 1.08 -9.18 -6.75
N LYS A 41 1.09 -8.03 -6.10
CA LYS A 41 2.30 -7.37 -5.58
C LYS A 41 1.98 -6.60 -4.29
N VAL A 42 2.98 -6.47 -3.43
CA VAL A 42 2.96 -5.62 -2.24
C VAL A 42 4.33 -4.99 -2.08
N GLU A 43 4.37 -3.69 -1.81
CA GLU A 43 5.56 -2.89 -1.54
C GLU A 43 5.42 -2.09 -0.25
N THR A 44 6.54 -1.51 0.20
CA THR A 44 6.56 -0.60 1.34
C THR A 44 7.32 0.68 1.02
N HIS A 45 6.94 1.79 1.64
CA HIS A 45 7.55 3.10 1.41
C HIS A 45 7.88 3.81 2.73
N ASN A 46 8.52 3.06 3.63
CA ASN A 46 8.68 3.39 5.05
C ASN A 46 9.52 4.64 5.32
N HIS A 47 10.72 4.71 4.73
CA HIS A 47 11.67 5.80 5.02
C HIS A 47 11.15 7.16 4.54
N PRO A 48 10.69 7.32 3.28
CA PRO A 48 10.17 8.61 2.82
C PRO A 48 8.92 9.05 3.59
N THR A 49 8.07 8.11 3.99
CA THR A 49 6.86 8.41 4.78
C THR A 49 7.19 8.96 6.17
N ALA A 50 8.33 8.59 6.78
CA ALA A 50 8.76 9.19 8.05
C ALA A 50 9.15 10.67 7.91
N ILE A 51 9.47 11.13 6.70
CA ILE A 51 9.97 12.49 6.42
C ILE A 51 8.86 13.37 5.83
N SER A 52 8.11 12.85 4.86
CA SER A 52 7.01 13.55 4.20
C SER A 52 5.89 12.55 3.88
N PRO A 53 4.88 12.42 4.77
CA PRO A 53 3.95 11.31 4.72
C PRO A 53 3.08 11.28 3.46
N TRP A 54 2.52 12.43 3.05
CA TRP A 54 1.65 12.49 1.87
C TRP A 54 2.35 11.98 0.61
N PRO A 55 3.46 12.60 0.13
CA PRO A 55 4.13 12.11 -1.06
C PRO A 55 4.74 10.73 -0.82
N GLY A 56 5.20 10.41 0.39
CA GLY A 56 5.72 9.08 0.74
C GLY A 56 4.70 7.96 0.52
N ALA A 57 3.46 8.16 0.96
CA ALA A 57 2.38 7.20 0.79
C ALA A 57 1.81 7.16 -0.64
N ALA A 58 1.70 8.33 -1.28
CA ALA A 58 1.24 8.47 -2.66
C ALA A 58 2.18 7.72 -3.62
N THR A 59 3.49 7.97 -3.53
CA THR A 59 4.47 7.29 -4.41
C THR A 59 4.68 5.84 -4.04
N GLY A 60 4.42 5.44 -2.79
CA GLY A 60 4.33 4.02 -2.42
C GLY A 60 3.23 3.29 -3.20
N SER A 61 2.04 3.88 -3.28
CA SER A 61 0.94 3.34 -4.12
C SER A 61 1.29 3.39 -5.61
N GLY A 62 1.85 4.51 -6.07
CA GLY A 62 2.20 4.69 -7.47
C GLY A 62 3.34 3.79 -7.96
N GLY A 63 4.31 3.47 -7.12
CA GLY A 63 5.36 2.48 -7.42
C GLY A 63 4.78 1.10 -7.64
N GLU A 64 3.97 0.66 -6.67
CA GLU A 64 3.34 -0.66 -6.70
C GLU A 64 2.40 -0.84 -7.90
N ILE A 65 1.58 0.18 -8.22
CA ILE A 65 0.72 0.17 -9.41
C ILE A 65 1.52 0.06 -10.72
N ARG A 66 2.73 0.64 -10.79
CA ARG A 66 3.59 0.51 -11.97
C ARG A 66 4.13 -0.91 -12.12
N ASP A 67 4.46 -1.58 -11.03
CA ASP A 67 4.91 -2.98 -11.06
C ASP A 67 3.81 -3.91 -11.59
N GLU A 68 2.56 -3.69 -11.13
CA GLU A 68 1.40 -4.41 -11.66
C GLU A 68 1.26 -4.20 -13.19
N GLY A 69 1.30 -2.94 -13.64
CA GLY A 69 1.18 -2.61 -15.07
C GLY A 69 2.32 -3.15 -15.93
N ALA A 70 3.53 -3.24 -15.37
CA ALA A 70 4.74 -3.71 -16.05
C ALA A 70 4.93 -5.23 -16.01
N THR A 71 4.04 -5.99 -15.37
CA THR A 71 4.14 -7.45 -15.29
C THR A 71 3.98 -8.08 -16.69
N GLY A 72 4.88 -9.01 -17.03
CA GLY A 72 4.91 -9.71 -18.31
C GLY A 72 5.17 -8.76 -19.49
N ARG A 73 4.19 -8.68 -20.41
CA ARG A 73 4.22 -7.77 -21.57
C ARG A 73 3.21 -6.63 -21.45
N GLY A 74 2.76 -6.36 -20.22
CA GLY A 74 1.71 -5.41 -19.91
C GLY A 74 0.49 -6.10 -19.29
N ALA A 75 0.05 -5.59 -18.14
CA ALA A 75 -1.14 -6.06 -17.44
C ALA A 75 -1.98 -4.87 -16.94
N LYS A 76 -3.10 -5.16 -16.27
CA LYS A 76 -4.03 -4.11 -15.81
C LYS A 76 -4.30 -4.20 -14.29
N PRO A 77 -3.88 -3.19 -13.51
CA PRO A 77 -4.28 -3.02 -12.11
C PRO A 77 -5.79 -3.10 -11.92
N LYS A 78 -6.25 -3.68 -10.80
CA LYS A 78 -7.68 -3.86 -10.51
C LYS A 78 -8.09 -3.35 -9.14
N ALA A 79 -7.43 -3.77 -8.06
CA ALA A 79 -7.80 -3.39 -6.70
C ALA A 79 -6.57 -3.33 -5.81
N GLY A 80 -6.58 -2.39 -4.85
CA GLY A 80 -5.48 -2.17 -3.93
C GLY A 80 -5.83 -2.51 -2.48
N LEU A 81 -4.78 -2.59 -1.67
CA LEU A 81 -4.81 -2.64 -0.21
C LEU A 81 -3.77 -1.66 0.36
N VAL A 82 -4.03 -1.16 1.57
CA VAL A 82 -3.18 -0.16 2.23
C VAL A 82 -2.92 -0.55 3.68
N GLY A 83 -1.69 -0.39 4.15
CA GLY A 83 -1.31 -0.75 5.51
C GLY A 83 -0.46 0.30 6.20
N PHE A 84 -0.77 0.60 7.46
CA PHE A 84 0.02 1.49 8.30
C PHE A 84 0.36 0.89 9.66
N SER A 85 1.64 0.92 10.03
CA SER A 85 2.07 0.79 11.44
C SER A 85 2.78 2.05 11.87
N VAL A 86 2.33 2.66 12.96
CA VAL A 86 2.88 3.91 13.52
C VAL A 86 3.02 3.79 15.04
N SER A 87 3.68 4.77 15.65
CA SER A 87 3.78 4.89 17.11
C SER A 87 2.46 5.40 17.72
N ASN A 88 2.41 5.72 19.01
CA ASN A 88 1.18 6.22 19.62
C ASN A 88 0.76 7.57 19.00
N LEU A 89 -0.55 7.76 18.82
CA LEU A 89 -1.06 8.94 18.13
C LEU A 89 -1.01 10.16 19.04
N ARG A 90 -1.29 9.98 20.33
CA ARG A 90 -1.33 11.07 21.32
C ARG A 90 -2.11 12.27 20.81
N ILE A 91 -3.36 12.00 20.40
CA ILE A 91 -4.27 13.01 19.84
C ILE A 91 -4.53 14.06 20.93
N PRO A 92 -4.25 15.36 20.69
CA PRO A 92 -4.43 16.40 21.69
C PRO A 92 -5.87 16.46 22.23
N GLY A 93 -6.04 16.36 23.54
CA GLY A 93 -7.36 16.32 24.20
C GLY A 93 -8.09 14.98 24.07
N PHE A 94 -7.41 13.95 23.55
CA PHE A 94 -7.90 12.58 23.45
C PHE A 94 -6.77 11.57 23.73
N GLU A 95 -5.84 11.93 24.61
CA GLU A 95 -4.74 11.05 25.01
C GLU A 95 -5.27 9.80 25.72
N GLN A 96 -4.66 8.66 25.43
CA GLN A 96 -5.06 7.38 26.02
C GLN A 96 -4.15 6.99 27.19
N PRO A 97 -4.64 6.24 28.19
CA PRO A 97 -3.90 5.99 29.43
C PRO A 97 -2.64 5.11 29.28
N TRP A 98 -2.44 4.48 28.12
CA TRP A 98 -1.25 3.69 27.80
C TRP A 98 -0.21 4.50 26.99
N GLU A 99 -0.51 5.74 26.59
CA GLU A 99 0.40 6.52 25.76
C GLU A 99 1.37 7.34 26.63
N GLU A 100 2.68 7.17 26.39
CA GLU A 100 3.75 7.95 27.02
C GLU A 100 4.55 8.71 25.94
N ASP A 101 5.02 9.93 26.25
CA ASP A 101 5.88 10.68 25.35
C ASP A 101 7.36 10.30 25.52
N PHE A 102 7.86 9.45 24.64
CA PHE A 102 9.28 9.08 24.59
C PHE A 102 10.16 10.00 23.73
N GLY A 103 9.60 11.10 23.21
CA GLY A 103 10.24 11.97 22.23
C GLY A 103 10.36 11.33 20.84
N LYS A 104 10.97 12.06 19.89
CA LYS A 104 11.29 11.57 18.53
C LYS A 104 12.45 12.37 17.95
N PRO A 105 13.14 11.88 16.90
CA PRO A 105 14.08 12.70 16.14
C PRO A 105 13.39 13.95 15.53
N GLU A 106 14.06 15.10 15.58
CA GLU A 106 13.56 16.37 15.02
C GLU A 106 13.26 16.30 13.51
N ARG A 107 14.04 15.51 12.78
CA ARG A 107 13.96 15.40 11.31
C ARG A 107 12.83 14.52 10.78
N ILE A 108 12.07 13.86 11.65
CA ILE A 108 10.92 13.02 11.26
C ILE A 108 9.63 13.61 11.79
N VAL A 109 8.52 13.29 11.16
CA VAL A 109 7.19 13.71 11.61
C VAL A 109 6.64 12.79 12.71
N THR A 110 5.53 13.18 13.36
CA THR A 110 4.89 12.36 14.42
C THR A 110 4.05 11.23 13.81
N ALA A 111 3.70 10.23 14.64
CA ALA A 111 2.73 9.20 14.24
C ALA A 111 1.37 9.78 13.85
N LEU A 112 0.91 10.82 14.56
CA LEU A 112 -0.32 11.55 14.23
C LEU A 112 -0.24 12.24 12.87
N ASP A 113 0.89 12.89 12.56
CA ASP A 113 1.09 13.56 11.27
C ASP A 113 1.13 12.54 10.12
N ILE A 114 1.79 11.39 10.34
CA ILE A 114 1.76 10.26 9.38
C ILE A 114 0.33 9.80 9.12
N MET A 115 -0.50 9.65 10.16
CA MET A 115 -1.88 9.19 10.00
C MET A 115 -2.85 10.27 9.53
N THR A 116 -2.47 11.54 9.61
CA THR A 116 -3.23 12.66 9.04
C THR A 116 -2.95 12.77 7.54
N GLU A 117 -1.68 12.82 7.15
CA GLU A 117 -1.26 13.14 5.78
C GLU A 117 -1.03 11.90 4.90
N GLY A 118 -0.50 10.81 5.48
CA GLY A 118 -0.14 9.59 4.77
C GLY A 118 -1.33 8.89 4.11
N PRO A 119 -2.41 8.56 4.84
CA PRO A 119 -3.61 7.97 4.25
C PRO A 119 -4.21 8.82 3.13
N LEU A 120 -4.22 10.15 3.27
CA LEU A 120 -4.70 11.06 2.24
C LEU A 120 -3.83 11.01 0.98
N GLY A 121 -2.51 10.98 1.12
CA GLY A 121 -1.60 10.80 -0.02
C GLY A 121 -1.79 9.47 -0.75
N GLY A 122 -1.88 8.36 -0.01
CA GLY A 122 -2.14 7.04 -0.60
C GLY A 122 -3.51 6.95 -1.27
N ALA A 123 -4.55 7.52 -0.66
CA ALA A 123 -5.89 7.59 -1.23
C ALA A 123 -5.94 8.49 -2.45
N ALA A 124 -5.28 9.66 -2.43
CA ALA A 124 -5.21 10.57 -3.57
C ALA A 124 -4.69 9.85 -4.82
N PHE A 125 -3.60 9.09 -4.68
CA PHE A 125 -3.05 8.33 -5.81
C PHE A 125 -4.03 7.25 -6.31
N ASN A 126 -4.60 6.43 -5.41
CA ASN A 126 -5.57 5.39 -5.80
C ASN A 126 -6.83 5.98 -6.47
N ASN A 127 -7.33 7.10 -5.95
CA ASN A 127 -8.52 7.79 -6.45
C ASN A 127 -8.28 8.41 -7.84
N GLU A 128 -7.19 9.18 -7.98
CA GLU A 128 -6.86 9.86 -9.25
C GLU A 128 -6.48 8.87 -10.35
N PHE A 129 -5.75 7.80 -10.00
CA PHE A 129 -5.45 6.71 -10.93
C PHE A 129 -6.70 5.88 -11.29
N GLY A 130 -7.65 5.75 -10.36
CA GLY A 130 -8.88 4.98 -10.54
C GLY A 130 -8.76 3.50 -10.20
N ARG A 131 -8.02 3.15 -9.12
CA ARG A 131 -7.99 1.79 -8.54
C ARG A 131 -8.66 1.80 -7.16
N PRO A 132 -9.71 1.02 -6.91
CA PRO A 132 -10.35 0.95 -5.59
C PRO A 132 -9.40 0.32 -4.54
N ALA A 133 -9.26 0.97 -3.38
CA ALA A 133 -8.59 0.40 -2.21
C ALA A 133 -9.63 -0.32 -1.33
N LEU A 134 -9.56 -1.65 -1.25
CA LEU A 134 -10.65 -2.50 -0.73
C LEU A 134 -10.31 -3.25 0.56
N ASN A 135 -9.06 -3.22 0.99
CA ASN A 135 -8.63 -3.87 2.22
C ASN A 135 -7.46 -3.10 2.85
N GLY A 136 -7.18 -3.36 4.11
CA GLY A 136 -6.05 -2.75 4.77
C GLY A 136 -5.88 -3.14 6.22
N TYR A 137 -4.84 -2.58 6.84
CA TYR A 137 -4.64 -2.66 8.28
C TYR A 137 -4.11 -1.32 8.82
N PHE A 138 -4.42 -1.07 10.08
CA PHE A 138 -3.86 0.05 10.82
C PHE A 138 -3.47 -0.42 12.22
N ARG A 139 -2.22 -0.16 12.62
CA ARG A 139 -1.67 -0.52 13.94
C ARG A 139 -0.94 0.65 14.57
N THR A 140 -1.22 0.90 15.83
CA THR A 140 -0.38 1.72 16.72
C THR A 140 0.39 0.82 17.68
N TYR A 141 1.70 1.05 17.82
CA TYR A 141 2.50 0.42 18.86
C TYR A 141 3.72 1.27 19.18
N GLU A 142 3.86 1.65 20.45
CA GLU A 142 5.00 2.36 21.03
C GLU A 142 4.95 2.10 22.52
N GLU A 143 5.92 1.38 23.07
CA GLU A 143 5.94 1.07 24.50
C GLU A 143 7.36 0.73 24.95
N LYS A 144 7.68 1.05 26.21
CA LYS A 144 8.86 0.54 26.91
C LYS A 144 8.54 -0.85 27.45
N VAL A 145 9.12 -1.87 26.83
CA VAL A 145 8.82 -3.27 27.14
C VAL A 145 10.09 -4.05 27.47
N ASN A 146 9.96 -5.04 28.36
CA ASN A 146 10.98 -6.07 28.54
C ASN A 146 10.87 -7.09 27.41
N SER A 147 11.63 -6.86 26.33
CA SER A 147 11.67 -7.69 25.13
C SER A 147 12.89 -8.61 25.14
N HIS A 148 13.22 -9.20 24.00
CA HIS A 148 14.35 -10.12 23.85
C HIS A 148 15.72 -9.53 24.22
N ASN A 149 15.85 -8.20 24.20
CA ASN A 149 17.08 -7.47 24.54
C ASN A 149 16.97 -6.69 25.87
N GLY A 150 16.11 -7.14 26.78
CA GLY A 150 15.83 -6.45 28.04
C GLY A 150 14.80 -5.32 27.86
N GLU A 151 14.83 -4.35 28.78
CA GLU A 151 13.93 -3.20 28.73
C GLU A 151 14.36 -2.17 27.68
N GLU A 152 13.52 -1.95 26.69
CA GLU A 152 13.79 -1.01 25.60
C GLU A 152 12.49 -0.45 25.01
N LEU A 153 12.59 0.71 24.36
CA LEU A 153 11.47 1.30 23.61
C LEU A 153 11.28 0.54 22.29
N ARG A 154 10.07 0.01 22.06
CA ARG A 154 9.69 -0.68 20.83
C ARG A 154 8.51 0.02 20.19
N GLY A 155 8.62 0.35 18.92
CA GLY A 155 7.55 1.04 18.18
C GLY A 155 7.92 1.36 16.75
N TYR A 156 7.20 2.31 16.16
CA TYR A 156 7.28 2.64 14.73
C TYR A 156 7.47 4.13 14.48
N HIS A 157 8.56 4.73 15.01
CA HIS A 157 8.95 6.11 14.64
C HIS A 157 9.28 6.19 13.14
N LYS A 158 9.96 5.17 12.61
CA LYS A 158 9.93 4.87 11.18
C LYS A 158 8.69 4.00 10.94
N PRO A 159 7.69 4.46 10.17
CA PRO A 159 6.44 3.75 10.02
C PRO A 159 6.60 2.52 9.13
N ILE A 160 5.60 1.64 9.16
CA ILE A 160 5.28 0.84 7.99
C ILE A 160 4.27 1.63 7.17
N MET A 161 4.62 1.94 5.93
CA MET A 161 3.66 2.38 4.91
C MET A 161 3.67 1.32 3.83
N LEU A 162 2.55 0.61 3.68
CA LEU A 162 2.41 -0.54 2.80
C LEU A 162 1.35 -0.24 1.75
N ALA A 163 1.67 -0.54 0.50
CA ALA A 163 0.75 -0.52 -0.63
C ALA A 163 0.85 -1.85 -1.36
N GLY A 164 -0.27 -2.39 -1.81
CA GLY A 164 -0.30 -3.63 -2.56
C GLY A 164 -1.58 -3.75 -3.36
N GLY A 165 -1.66 -4.76 -4.21
CA GLY A 165 -2.86 -4.97 -5.00
C GLY A 165 -2.86 -6.26 -5.81
N ILE A 166 -3.92 -6.33 -6.61
CA ILE A 166 -4.13 -7.34 -7.62
C ILE A 166 -4.48 -6.68 -8.95
N GLY A 167 -4.10 -7.38 -10.03
CA GLY A 167 -4.45 -7.02 -11.40
C GLY A 167 -4.86 -8.23 -12.23
N ASN A 168 -5.34 -7.98 -13.44
CA ASN A 168 -5.62 -9.00 -14.43
C ASN A 168 -4.55 -9.00 -15.54
N ILE A 169 -4.11 -10.19 -15.95
CA ILE A 169 -3.17 -10.42 -17.05
C ILE A 169 -3.74 -11.50 -18.00
N ARG A 170 -3.38 -11.40 -19.29
CA ARG A 170 -3.67 -12.41 -20.31
C ARG A 170 -2.62 -13.50 -20.29
#